data_AF-A0AA88AJB7-F1
#
_entry.id   AF-A0AA88AJB7-F1
#
_cell.length_a   1.000
_cell.length_b   1.000
_cell.length_c   1.000
_cell.angle_alpha   90.00
_cell.angle_beta   90.00
_cell.angle_gamma   90.00
#
_symmetry.space_group_name_H-M   'P 1'
#
loop_
_entity.id
_entity.type
_entity.pdbx_description
1 polymer ?
#
loop_
_entity_poly.entity_id
_entity_poly.type
_entity_poly.pdbx_seq_one_letter_code
_entity_poly.pdbx_strand_id
1 'polypeptide(L)' 'MDHIKKQASSFLQDKYRSVRIALTDVTEAELLAEEATNGDECSPDARTMTKIAEASHGVDDYWRISDVLHRRS' A
#
# COMPACT_ATOMS: atom_id res chain seq x y z
N MET A 1 -1.06 18.30 -20.70
CA MET A 1 -1.85 17.05 -20.80
C MET A 1 -1.45 16.04 -19.73
N ASP A 2 -0.16 15.93 -19.37
CA ASP A 2 0.35 14.90 -18.45
C ASP A 2 -0.09 15.07 -16.99
N HIS A 3 -0.26 16.31 -16.53
CA HIS A 3 -0.86 16.61 -15.22
C HIS A 3 -2.26 16.00 -15.07
N ILE A 4 -3.13 16.17 -16.08
CA ILE A 4 -4.51 15.66 -16.04
C ILE A 4 -4.52 14.12 -16.05
N LYS A 5 -3.65 13.50 -16.85
CA LYS A 5 -3.49 12.03 -16.87
C LYS A 5 -3.02 11.49 -15.52
N LYS A 6 -1.99 12.12 -14.93
CA LYS A 6 -1.47 11.72 -13.60
C LYS A 6 -2.54 11.88 -12.53
N GLN A 7 -3.24 13.02 -12.52
CA GLN A 7 -4.32 13.28 -11.57
C GLN A 7 -5.46 12.26 -11.71
N ALA A 8 -5.88 11.94 -12.94
CA ALA A 8 -6.91 10.93 -13.18
C ALA A 8 -6.46 9.53 -12.75
N SER A 9 -5.21 9.15 -13.03
CA SER A 9 -4.64 7.86 -12.63
C SER A 9 -4.61 7.72 -11.11
N SER A 10 -4.07 8.72 -10.39
CA SER A 10 -4.04 8.72 -8.93
C SER A 10 -5.45 8.65 -8.34
N PHE A 11 -6.40 9.43 -8.88
CA PHE A 11 -7.79 9.39 -8.41
C PHE A 11 -8.43 8.00 -8.57
N LEU A 12 -8.22 7.33 -9.70
CA LEU A 12 -8.73 5.98 -9.93
C LEU A 12 -8.07 4.97 -8.99
N GLN A 13 -6.77 5.09 -8.75
CA GLN A 13 -6.02 4.24 -7.83
C GLN A 13 -6.52 4.41 -6.38
N ASP A 14 -6.79 5.64 -5.95
CA ASP A 14 -7.36 5.95 -4.64
C ASP A 14 -8.78 5.38 -4.48
N LYS A 15 -9.60 5.44 -5.53
CA LYS A 15 -10.94 4.83 -5.54
C LYS A 15 -10.87 3.31 -5.46
N TYR A 16 -9.98 2.68 -6.22
CA TYR A 16 -9.76 1.24 -6.16
C TYR A 16 -9.28 0.80 -4.77
N ARG A 17 -8.35 1.54 -4.17
CA ARG A 17 -7.88 1.33 -2.79
C ARG A 17 -9.04 1.38 -1.80
N SER A 18 -9.85 2.44 -1.89
CA SER A 18 -11.00 2.67 -1.01
C SER A 18 -12.04 1.54 -1.13
N VAL A 19 -12.34 1.09 -2.36
CA VAL A 19 -13.27 -0.01 -2.59
C VAL A 19 -12.71 -1.33 -2.06
N ARG A 20 -11.41 -1.62 -2.24
CA ARG A 20 -10.79 -2.82 -1.67
C ARG A 20 -10.90 -2.85 -0.15
N ILE A 21 -10.57 -1.75 0.53
CA ILE A 21 -10.68 -1.67 2.00
C ILE A 21 -12.14 -1.84 2.46
N ALA A 22 -13.10 -1.21 1.76
CA ALA A 22 -14.49 -1.24 2.17
C ALA A 22 -15.20 -2.58 1.86
N LEU A 23 -14.76 -3.31 0.83
CA LEU A 23 -15.43 -4.50 0.31
C LEU A 23 -14.73 -5.81 0.69
N THR A 24 -13.46 -5.75 1.09
CA THR A 24 -12.66 -6.91 1.49
C THR A 24 -12.05 -6.65 2.87
N ASP A 25 -11.62 -7.69 3.58
CA ASP A 25 -10.98 -7.55 4.90
C ASP A 25 -9.53 -7.00 4.81
N VAL A 26 -9.16 -6.37 3.69
CA VAL A 26 -7.81 -5.84 3.50
C VAL A 26 -7.66 -4.50 4.21
N THR A 27 -6.57 -4.36 4.95
CA THR A 27 -6.22 -3.16 5.71
C THR A 27 -5.44 -2.16 4.85
N GLU A 28 -5.41 -0.91 5.28
CA GLU A 28 -4.58 0.11 4.62
C GLU A 28 -3.09 -0.26 4.67
N ALA A 29 -2.65 -0.89 5.76
CA ALA A 29 -1.31 -1.37 6.00
C ALA A 29 -0.88 -2.46 5.00
N GLU A 30 -1.73 -3.45 4.74
CA GLU A 30 -1.50 -4.47 3.70
C GLU A 30 -1.31 -3.83 2.33
N LEU A 31 -2.19 -2.88 1.96
CA LEU A 31 -2.10 -2.21 0.66
C LEU A 31 -0.82 -1.37 0.53
N LEU A 32 -0.36 -0.72 1.60
CA LEU A 32 0.92 -0.01 1.60
C LEU A 32 2.09 -0.97 1.40
N ALA A 33 2.09 -2.11 2.09
CA ALA A 33 3.13 -3.13 1.95
C ALA A 33 3.15 -3.73 0.53
N GLU A 34 1.97 -4.03 -0.05
CA GLU A 34 1.83 -4.52 -1.42
C GLU A 34 2.39 -3.54 -2.45
N GLU A 35 2.11 -2.25 -2.29
CA GLU A 35 2.57 -1.20 -3.21
C GLU A 35 4.09 -1.00 -3.10
N ALA A 36 4.62 -0.94 -1.87
CA ALA A 36 6.05 -0.80 -1.60
C ALA A 36 6.89 -1.98 -2.12
N THR A 37 6.26 -3.13 -2.37
CA THR A 37 6.90 -4.37 -2.84
C THR A 37 6.36 -4.82 -4.20
N ASN A 38 5.79 -3.92 -5.00
CA ASN A 38 5.20 -4.23 -6.31
C ASN A 38 6.21 -4.52 -7.43
N GLY A 39 7.51 -4.65 -7.11
CA GLY A 39 8.55 -5.01 -8.08
C GLY A 39 8.92 -3.89 -9.07
N ASP A 40 8.37 -2.69 -8.92
CA ASP A 40 8.92 -1.51 -9.60
C ASP A 40 10.35 -1.25 -9.09
N GLU A 41 11.27 -0.90 -10.00
CA GLU A 41 12.69 -0.64 -9.68
C GLU A 41 12.91 0.52 -8.69
N CYS A 42 11.85 1.28 -8.37
CA CYS A 42 11.91 2.39 -7.44
C CYS A 42 11.75 1.88 -6.01
N SER A 43 12.81 2.04 -5.19
CA SER A 43 12.71 1.78 -3.76
C SER A 43 11.61 2.62 -3.12
N PRO A 44 10.82 2.06 -2.20
CA PRO A 44 9.77 2.81 -1.51
C PRO A 44 10.36 4.02 -0.80
N ASP A 45 9.67 5.16 -0.89
CA ASP A 45 10.14 6.39 -0.26
C ASP A 45 10.12 6.30 1.28
N ALA A 46 10.92 7.15 1.93
CA ALA A 46 11.05 7.14 3.39
C ALA A 46 9.70 7.36 4.11
N ARG A 47 8.79 8.14 3.52
CA ARG A 47 7.46 8.39 4.09
C ARG A 47 6.62 7.12 4.10
N THR A 48 6.68 6.34 3.03
CA THR A 48 5.98 5.05 2.90
C THR A 48 6.53 4.05 3.91
N MET A 49 7.87 3.98 4.03
CA MET A 49 8.52 3.11 5.01
C MET A 49 8.17 3.50 6.45
N THR A 50 8.10 4.79 6.78
CA THR A 50 7.65 5.25 8.10
C THR A 50 6.23 4.79 8.41
N LYS A 51 5.29 4.95 7.47
CA LYS A 51 3.89 4.52 7.66
C LYS A 51 3.76 3.01 7.89
N ILE A 52 4.51 2.20 7.14
CA ILE A 52 4.53 0.74 7.31
C ILE A 52 5.09 0.39 8.70
N ALA A 53 6.18 1.05 9.12
CA ALA A 53 6.78 0.81 10.43
C ALA A 53 5.85 1.22 11.58
N GLU A 54 5.16 2.35 11.47
CA GLU A 54 4.18 2.81 12.46
C GLU A 54 3.00 1.84 12.58
N ALA A 55 2.43 1.40 11.46
CA ALA A 55 1.34 0.42 11.44
C ALA A 55 1.77 -0.93 12.05
N SER A 56 3.02 -1.35 11.82
CA SER A 56 3.57 -2.60 12.36
C SER A 56 3.69 -2.63 13.88
N HIS A 57 3.45 -1.52 14.59
CA HIS A 57 3.41 -1.51 16.05
C HIS A 57 2.15 -2.18 16.60
N GLY A 58 1.07 -2.25 15.82
CA GLY A 58 -0.15 -2.99 16.15
C GLY A 58 -0.03 -4.47 15.80
N VAL A 59 -0.43 -5.36 16.71
CA VAL A 59 -0.33 -6.83 16.50
C VAL A 59 -1.15 -7.31 15.30
N ASP A 60 -2.34 -6.74 15.12
CA ASP A 60 -3.24 -7.10 14.01
C ASP A 60 -2.69 -6.65 12.65
N ASP A 61 -2.08 -5.46 12.57
CA ASP A 61 -1.48 -4.96 11.32
C ASP A 61 -0.12 -5.63 11.05
N TYR A 62 0.63 -5.95 12.09
CA TYR A 62 1.93 -6.63 11.98
C TYR A 62 1.82 -7.97 11.25
N TRP A 63 0.88 -8.84 11.64
CA TRP A 63 0.79 -10.17 11.02
C TRP A 63 0.44 -10.07 9.54
N ARG A 64 -0.39 -9.08 9.18
CA ARG A 64 -0.84 -8.84 7.81
C ARG A 64 0.27 -8.26 6.93
N ILE A 65 0.99 -7.24 7.43
CA ILE A 65 2.18 -6.69 6.76
C ILE A 65 3.22 -7.80 6.56
N SER A 66 3.47 -8.62 7.59
CA SER A 66 4.44 -9.71 7.53
C SER A 66 4.05 -10.76 6.49
N ASP A 67 2.78 -11.14 6.39
CA ASP A 67 2.30 -12.08 5.37
C ASP A 67 2.51 -11.53 3.95
N VAL A 68 2.22 -10.25 3.70
CA VAL A 68 2.50 -9.60 2.41
C VAL A 68 3.99 -9.63 2.07
N LEU A 69 4.85 -9.28 3.03
CA LEU A 69 6.31 -9.27 2.84
C LEU A 69 6.84 -10.68 2.55
N HIS A 70 6.40 -11.69 3.29
CA HIS A 70 6.83 -13.08 3.09
C HIS A 70 6.40 -13.64 1.73
N ARG A 71 5.23 -13.23 1.20
CA ARG A 71 4.76 -13.69 -0.12
C ARG A 71 5.55 -13.09 -1.29
N ARG A 72 6.27 -11.99 -1.07
CA ARG A 72 6.92 -11.19 -2.11
C ARG A 72 8.45 -11.17 -2.02
N SER A 73 9.01 -11.81 -0.99
CA SER A 73 10.47 -11.98 -0.79
C SER A 73 11.00 -13.27 -1.39
#